data_AF-A0A7R7AJP6-F1
#
_entry.id   AF-A0A7R7AJP6-F1
#
_cell.length_a   1.000
_cell.length_b   1.000
_cell.length_c   1.000
_cell.angle_alpha   90.00
_cell.angle_beta   90.00
_cell.angle_gamma   90.00
#
_symmetry.space_group_name_H-M   'P 1'
#
loop_
_entity.id
_entity.type
_entity.pdbx_description
1 polymer ?
#
loop_
_entity_poly.entity_id
_entity_poly.type
_entity_poly.pdbx_seq_one_letter_code
_entity_poly.pdbx_strand_id
1 'polypeptide(L)'
;MVENKIDVLLSNFAYWESRKSYVLLVESFIGEEISADTFITEFLELWRFDRDRTNDKVVDHENVAELILELFYSCDIFAPDPTLREEYEIGEVELRDYAKQILLQLKNF
;
A
#
# COMPACT_ATOMS: atom_id res chain seq x y z
N MET A 1 31.39 -8.49 -2.34
CA MET A 1 30.74 -8.37 -3.67
C MET A 1 30.43 -6.90 -3.87
N VAL A 2 30.90 -6.29 -4.96
CA VAL A 2 30.52 -4.91 -5.31
C VAL A 2 29.20 -5.03 -6.05
N GLU A 3 28.12 -4.44 -5.53
CA GLU A 3 26.85 -4.39 -6.26
C GLU A 3 27.04 -3.59 -7.56
N ASN A 4 26.47 -4.10 -8.65
CA ASN A 4 26.52 -3.45 -9.94
C ASN A 4 25.65 -2.19 -9.91
N LYS A 5 26.24 -1.04 -10.28
CA LYS A 5 25.57 0.26 -10.33
C LYS A 5 24.28 0.24 -11.19
N ILE A 6 24.22 -0.61 -12.22
CA ILE A 6 23.03 -0.76 -13.07
C ILE A 6 21.90 -1.44 -12.30
N ASP A 7 22.20 -2.48 -11.51
CA ASP A 7 21.20 -3.21 -10.73
C ASP A 7 20.56 -2.31 -9.67
N VAL A 8 21.37 -1.46 -9.03
CA VAL A 8 20.90 -0.44 -8.06
C VAL A 8 20.00 0.62 -8.72
N LEU A 9 20.33 1.05 -9.94
CA LEU A 9 19.48 2.02 -10.66
C LEU A 9 18.14 1.41 -11.07
N LEU A 10 18.14 0.14 -11.51
CA LEU A 10 16.93 -0.58 -11.89
C LEU A 10 16.05 -0.89 -10.68
N SER A 11 16.63 -1.24 -9.53
CA SER A 11 15.87 -1.45 -8.29
C SER A 11 15.21 -0.16 -7.82
N ASN A 12 15.95 0.96 -7.83
CA ASN A 12 15.41 2.26 -7.47
C ASN A 12 14.25 2.66 -8.40
N PHE A 13 14.42 2.51 -9.72
CA PHE A 13 13.37 2.83 -10.68
C PHE A 13 12.10 1.99 -10.45
N ALA A 14 12.25 0.68 -10.25
CA ALA A 14 11.11 -0.20 -9.98
C ALA A 14 10.38 0.20 -8.69
N TYR A 15 11.12 0.53 -7.64
CA TYR A 15 10.55 1.02 -6.38
C TYR A 15 9.77 2.33 -6.54
N TRP A 16 10.30 3.31 -7.28
CA TRP A 16 9.61 4.58 -7.52
C TRP A 16 8.29 4.40 -8.27
N GLU A 17 8.26 3.50 -9.26
CA GLU A 17 7.04 3.15 -9.98
C GLU A 17 6.02 2.47 -9.05
N SER A 18 6.45 1.51 -8.23
CA SER A 18 5.57 0.85 -7.25
C SER A 18 4.98 1.84 -6.24
N ARG A 19 5.82 2.71 -5.65
CA ARG A 19 5.37 3.78 -4.74
C ARG A 19 4.33 4.68 -5.40
N LYS A 20 4.58 5.09 -6.66
CA LYS A 20 3.64 5.93 -7.41
C LYS A 20 2.29 5.24 -7.61
N SER A 21 2.30 3.94 -7.92
CA SER A 21 1.07 3.13 -8.03
C SER A 21 0.27 3.11 -6.73
N TYR A 22 0.90 2.90 -5.57
CA TYR A 22 0.19 2.99 -4.29
C TYR A 22 -0.38 4.38 -4.02
N VAL A 23 0.39 5.44 -4.30
CA VAL A 23 -0.07 6.82 -4.12
C VAL A 23 -1.33 7.09 -4.94
N LEU A 24 -1.33 6.74 -6.23
CA LEU A 24 -2.47 6.96 -7.12
C LEU A 24 -3.70 6.15 -6.67
N LEU A 25 -3.50 4.88 -6.31
CA LEU A 25 -4.58 4.02 -5.83
C LEU A 25 -5.22 4.59 -4.55
N VAL A 26 -4.40 5.00 -3.59
CA VAL A 26 -4.86 5.60 -2.33
C VAL A 26 -5.54 6.95 -2.57
N GLU A 27 -5.05 7.76 -3.51
CA GLU A 27 -5.70 9.02 -3.90
C GLU A 27 -7.09 8.79 -4.50
N SER A 28 -7.23 7.85 -5.44
CA SER A 28 -8.52 7.50 -6.03
C SER A 28 -9.47 6.93 -4.98
N PHE A 29 -8.96 6.14 -4.04
CA PHE A 29 -9.78 5.70 -2.91
C PHE A 29 -10.23 6.91 -2.10
N ILE A 30 -9.35 7.70 -1.48
CA ILE A 30 -9.72 8.86 -0.63
C ILE A 30 -10.62 9.87 -1.36
N GLY A 31 -10.44 10.06 -2.67
CA GLY A 31 -11.25 10.92 -3.52
C GLY A 31 -12.65 10.39 -3.83
N GLU A 32 -13.03 9.24 -3.29
CA GLU A 32 -14.31 8.54 -3.52
C GLU A 32 -14.51 8.13 -4.99
N GLU A 33 -13.43 8.02 -5.77
CA GLU A 33 -13.47 7.56 -7.16
C GLU A 33 -13.67 6.04 -7.24
N ILE A 34 -13.20 5.31 -6.22
CA ILE A 34 -13.37 3.87 -6.05
C ILE A 34 -13.90 3.52 -4.65
N SER A 35 -14.61 2.39 -4.56
CA SER A 35 -15.13 1.84 -3.31
C SER A 35 -14.04 1.14 -2.49
N ALA A 36 -14.33 0.85 -1.22
CA ALA A 36 -13.45 0.05 -0.37
C ALA A 36 -13.13 -1.34 -0.97
N ASP A 37 -14.14 -2.03 -1.50
CA ASP A 37 -13.95 -3.36 -2.10
C ASP A 37 -13.00 -3.33 -3.31
N THR A 38 -13.17 -2.33 -4.20
CA THR A 38 -12.28 -2.13 -5.36
C THR A 38 -10.88 -1.77 -4.88
N PHE A 39 -10.77 -0.84 -3.93
CA PHE A 39 -9.49 -0.43 -3.36
C PHE A 39 -8.72 -1.60 -2.75
N ILE A 40 -9.36 -2.42 -1.90
CA ILE A 40 -8.73 -3.58 -1.25
C ILE A 40 -8.27 -4.59 -2.32
N THR A 41 -9.12 -4.87 -3.31
CA THR A 41 -8.79 -5.79 -4.39
C THR A 41 -7.54 -5.33 -5.15
N GLU A 42 -7.54 -4.10 -5.65
CA GLU A 42 -6.43 -3.54 -6.42
C GLU A 42 -5.16 -3.41 -5.57
N PHE A 43 -5.31 -3.03 -4.29
CA PHE A 43 -4.20 -2.94 -3.34
C PHE A 43 -3.53 -4.30 -3.13
N LEU A 44 -4.30 -5.36 -2.89
CA LEU A 44 -3.76 -6.70 -2.68
C LEU A 44 -3.08 -7.26 -3.93
N GLU A 45 -3.57 -6.91 -5.12
CA GLU A 45 -2.92 -7.28 -6.38
C GLU A 45 -1.58 -6.57 -6.58
N LEU A 46 -1.53 -5.26 -6.31
CA LEU A 46 -0.31 -4.46 -6.37
C LEU A 46 0.72 -4.95 -5.35
N TRP A 47 0.29 -5.20 -4.11
CA TRP A 47 1.12 -5.75 -3.04
C TRP A 47 1.71 -7.12 -3.41
N ARG A 48 0.89 -8.02 -3.95
CA ARG A 48 1.35 -9.33 -4.42
C ARG A 48 2.41 -9.18 -5.53
N PHE A 49 2.18 -8.29 -6.49
CA PHE A 49 3.10 -8.05 -7.59
C PHE A 49 4.48 -7.54 -7.12
N ASP A 50 4.50 -6.60 -6.17
CA ASP A 50 5.75 -6.06 -5.63
C ASP A 50 6.51 -7.08 -4.77
N ARG A 51 5.79 -7.83 -3.94
CA ARG A 51 6.35 -8.93 -3.15
C ARG A 51 7.00 -9.99 -4.05
N ASP A 52 6.33 -10.36 -5.14
CA ASP A 52 6.82 -11.44 -6.02
C ASP A 52 7.92 -10.95 -6.99
N ARG A 53 8.03 -9.63 -7.26
CA ARG A 53 9.14 -9.03 -8.04
C ARG A 53 10.43 -8.90 -7.26
N THR A 54 10.35 -8.75 -5.94
CA THR A 54 11.52 -8.55 -5.08
C THR A 54 12.08 -9.91 -4.69
N ASN A 55 13.08 -10.39 -5.42
CA ASN A 55 13.74 -11.68 -5.18
C ASN A 55 14.69 -11.59 -3.95
N ASP A 56 14.12 -11.39 -2.74
CA ASP A 56 14.78 -11.20 -1.44
C ASP A 56 15.66 -9.95 -1.28
N LYS A 57 15.70 -9.07 -2.29
CA LYS A 57 16.42 -7.79 -2.22
C LYS A 57 15.44 -6.64 -2.06
N VAL A 58 14.77 -6.59 -0.92
CA VAL A 58 14.16 -5.34 -0.44
C VAL A 58 15.33 -4.42 -0.10
N VAL A 59 15.77 -3.63 -1.08
CA VAL A 59 16.74 -2.56 -0.85
C VAL A 59 16.05 -1.53 0.04
N ASP A 60 16.34 -1.63 1.34
CA ASP A 60 16.46 -0.56 2.33
C ASP A 60 15.58 0.68 2.11
N HIS A 61 14.27 0.43 2.07
CA HIS A 61 13.24 1.45 2.16
C HIS A 61 12.24 1.04 3.24
N GLU A 62 12.77 0.68 4.42
CA GLU A 62 12.01 0.18 5.58
C GLU A 62 10.74 0.99 5.82
N ASN A 63 10.83 2.32 5.75
CA ASN A 63 9.70 3.22 5.98
C ASN A 63 8.52 3.02 5.01
N VAL A 64 8.76 2.78 3.71
CA VAL A 64 7.64 2.58 2.77
C VAL A 64 7.06 1.17 2.90
N ALA A 65 7.91 0.16 3.10
CA ALA A 65 7.43 -1.20 3.34
C ALA A 65 6.56 -1.28 4.60
N GLU A 66 6.96 -0.60 5.68
CA GLU A 66 6.18 -0.47 6.91
C GLU A 66 4.83 0.20 6.66
N LEU A 67 4.79 1.32 5.93
CA LEU A 67 3.53 1.99 5.59
C LEU A 67 2.58 1.11 4.76
N ILE A 68 3.13 0.33 3.82
CA ILE A 68 2.32 -0.60 3.03
C ILE A 68 1.80 -1.75 3.91
N LEU A 69 2.58 -2.23 4.89
CA LEU A 69 2.11 -3.22 5.86
C LEU A 69 1.02 -2.67 6.79
N GLU A 70 1.15 -1.43 7.27
CA GLU A 70 0.09 -0.76 8.06
C GLU A 70 -1.23 -0.64 7.27
N LEU A 71 -1.13 -0.27 5.99
CA LEU A 71 -2.29 -0.22 5.10
C LEU A 71 -2.88 -1.60 4.86
N PHE A 72 -2.04 -2.63 4.70
CA PHE A 72 -2.47 -4.02 4.58
C PHE A 72 -3.28 -4.46 5.81
N TYR A 73 -2.79 -4.20 7.02
CA TYR A 73 -3.53 -4.53 8.24
C TYR A 73 -4.87 -3.81 8.33
N SER A 74 -4.93 -2.55 7.88
CA SER A 74 -6.19 -1.79 7.82
C SER A 74 -7.19 -2.43 6.86
N CYS A 75 -6.73 -2.94 5.72
CA CYS A 75 -7.55 -3.69 4.77
C CYS A 75 -8.02 -5.05 5.34
N ASP A 76 -7.17 -5.75 6.12
CA ASP A 76 -7.46 -7.07 6.68
C ASP A 76 -8.57 -7.03 7.76
N ILE A 77 -8.66 -5.93 8.51
CA ILE A 77 -9.70 -5.72 9.54
C ILE A 77 -10.93 -4.96 9.03
N PHE A 78 -11.00 -4.68 7.72
CA PHE A 78 -12.16 -4.01 7.14
C PHE A 78 -13.35 -4.97 7.03
N ALA A 79 -14.50 -4.53 7.52
CA ALA A 79 -15.77 -5.22 7.31
C ALA A 79 -16.83 -4.24 6.79
N PRO A 80 -17.41 -4.45 5.60
CA PRO A 80 -18.32 -3.48 5.00
C PRO A 80 -19.68 -3.41 5.70
N ASP A 81 -20.18 -4.53 6.22
CA ASP A 81 -21.50 -4.62 6.85
C ASP A 81 -21.44 -4.26 8.35
N PRO A 82 -22.01 -3.12 8.78
CA PRO A 82 -21.97 -2.69 10.18
C PRO A 82 -22.77 -3.60 11.12
N THR A 83 -23.65 -4.47 10.60
CA THR A 83 -24.42 -5.42 11.41
C THR A 83 -23.66 -6.72 11.69
N LEU A 84 -22.65 -7.03 10.88
CA LEU A 84 -21.78 -8.19 11.02
C LEU A 84 -20.38 -7.83 11.55
N ARG A 85 -20.05 -6.53 11.58
CA ARG A 85 -18.76 -5.99 12.02
C ARG A 85 -18.48 -6.27 13.49
N GLU A 86 -17.32 -6.87 13.77
CA GLU A 86 -16.81 -7.07 15.13
C GLU A 86 -16.23 -5.78 15.74
N GLU A 87 -16.07 -5.73 17.06
CA GLU A 87 -15.62 -4.51 17.77
C GLU A 87 -14.23 -4.01 17.35
N TYR A 88 -13.36 -4.90 16.86
CA TYR A 88 -12.02 -4.55 16.38
C TYR A 88 -11.97 -4.20 14.89
N GLU A 89 -13.04 -4.48 14.15
CA GLU A 89 -13.11 -4.27 12.71
C GLU A 89 -13.52 -2.84 12.38
N ILE A 90 -13.17 -2.39 11.18
CA ILE A 90 -13.36 -1.02 10.74
C ILE A 90 -14.32 -0.91 9.57
N GLY A 91 -15.02 0.22 9.47
CA GLY A 91 -15.84 0.56 8.33
C GLY A 91 -15.06 1.33 7.26
N GLU A 92 -15.77 1.72 6.21
CA GLU A 92 -15.16 2.40 5.07
C GLU A 92 -14.66 3.81 5.43
N VAL A 93 -15.35 4.50 6.34
CA VAL A 93 -14.93 5.83 6.81
C VAL A 93 -13.58 5.73 7.52
N GLU A 94 -13.46 4.80 8.46
CA GLU A 94 -12.21 4.56 9.19
C GLU A 94 -11.09 4.08 8.25
N LEU A 95 -11.39 3.18 7.31
CA LEU A 95 -10.42 2.74 6.31
C LEU A 95 -9.90 3.91 5.45
N ARG A 96 -10.78 4.83 5.03
CA ARG A 96 -10.39 6.05 4.31
C ARG A 96 -9.50 6.97 5.16
N ASP A 97 -9.80 7.10 6.45
CA ASP A 97 -8.98 7.91 7.37
C ASP A 97 -7.58 7.31 7.55
N TYR A 98 -7.45 5.99 7.71
CA TYR A 98 -6.15 5.32 7.74
C TYR A 98 -5.41 5.49 6.42
N ALA A 99 -6.07 5.24 5.28
CA ALA A 99 -5.49 5.41 3.96
C ALA A 99 -4.96 6.85 3.75
N LYS A 100 -5.68 7.86 4.26
CA LYS A 100 -5.24 9.27 4.23
C LYS A 100 -4.00 9.53 5.07
N GLN A 101 -3.89 8.93 6.26
CA GLN A 101 -2.68 9.03 7.07
C GLN A 101 -1.48 8.39 6.36
N ILE A 102 -1.65 7.22 5.77
CA ILE A 102 -0.62 6.54 4.98
C ILE A 102 -0.21 7.38 3.78
N LEU A 103 -1.16 7.97 3.03
CA LEU A 103 -0.86 8.83 1.88
C LEU A 103 0.03 10.02 2.24
N LEU A 104 -0.25 10.68 3.38
CA LEU A 104 0.56 11.81 3.83
C LEU A 104 2.00 11.39 4.10
N GLN A 105 2.20 10.23 4.72
CA GLN A 105 3.54 9.70 4.98
C GLN A 105 4.23 9.23 3.69
N LEU A 106 3.51 8.52 2.82
CA LEU A 106 3.99 8.11 1.50
C LEU A 106 4.41 9.28 0.62
N LYS A 107 3.88 10.50 0.82
CA LYS A 107 4.28 11.71 0.07
C LYS A 107 5.49 12.44 0.66
N ASN A 108 5.88 12.15 1.90
CA ASN A 108 6.95 12.85 2.61
C ASN A 108 8.36 12.25 2.39
N PHE A 109 8.46 11.12 1.69
CA PHE A 109 9.71 10.49 1.26
C PHE A 109 10.12 10.92 -0.16
#